data_AF-A0A0G0NLA0-F1
#
_entry.id   AF-A0A0G0NLA0-F1
#
_cell.length_a   1.000
_cell.length_b   1.000
_cell.length_c   1.000
_cell.angle_alpha   90.00
_cell.angle_beta   90.00
_cell.angle_gamma   90.00
#
_symmetry.space_group_name_H-M   'P 1'
#
loop_
_entity.id
_entity.type
_entity.pdbx_description
1 polymer ?
#
loop_
_entity_poly.entity_id
_entity_poly.type
_entity_poly.pdbx_seq_one_letter_code
_entity_poly.pdbx_strand_id
1 'polypeptide(L)'
;MDPIILAVLLVGGFILLALFLNKKINDLGSAKPSDELLEYLKTTNVRLDQQGKSFNERLDNAARVIGDVQKNIGEMSEIGRGMKELQEFLRSPKIRGNMGESILKEMLGQYLPKASFNLQYTFKSGEKVDAAIKYILTEEGTIDYALMYVPNEAIYYEIVNNQNLFDYAGSKRVLPVSPTTFYAYLRAILMSFEGQKIEAQAKEILSSLRAIQKDYGRVEENLGILQKHLTNAFNMMGNVFSSFVQLGQKISSTQRLGGGVKEKTKELE
;
A
#
# COMPACT_ATOMS: atom_id res chain seq x y z
N MET A 1 -65.30 -40.58 -53.87
CA MET A 1 -64.59 -41.84 -54.19
C MET A 1 -64.60 -42.69 -52.94
N ASP A 2 -64.95 -43.97 -53.05
CA ASP A 2 -64.97 -44.87 -51.90
C ASP A 2 -63.56 -45.01 -51.29
N PRO A 3 -63.41 -44.92 -49.96
CA PRO A 3 -62.11 -44.98 -49.28
C PRO A 3 -61.30 -46.25 -49.57
N ILE A 4 -61.97 -47.34 -49.96
CA ILE A 4 -61.34 -48.62 -50.32
C ILE A 4 -60.46 -48.48 -51.57
N ILE A 5 -60.89 -47.73 -52.59
CA ILE A 5 -60.12 -47.55 -53.82
C ILE A 5 -58.83 -46.78 -53.55
N LEU A 6 -58.89 -45.81 -52.63
CA LEU A 6 -57.75 -44.98 -52.25
C LEU A 6 -56.68 -45.78 -51.49
N ALA A 7 -57.11 -46.73 -50.64
CA ALA A 7 -56.21 -47.63 -49.94
C ALA A 7 -55.47 -48.59 -50.88
N VAL A 8 -56.16 -49.15 -51.89
CA VAL A 8 -55.55 -50.07 -52.86
C VAL A 8 -54.51 -49.36 -53.72
N LEU A 9 -54.76 -48.13 -54.16
CA LEU A 9 -53.79 -47.34 -54.94
C LEU A 9 -52.55 -46.97 -54.12
N LEU A 10 -52.70 -46.64 -52.83
CA LEU A 10 -51.58 -46.31 -51.94
C LEU A 10 -50.65 -47.50 -51.74
N VAL A 11 -51.23 -48.69 -51.49
CA VAL A 11 -50.43 -49.91 -51.28
C VAL A 11 -49.71 -50.33 -52.55
N GLY A 12 -50.39 -50.27 -53.71
CA GLY A 12 -49.77 -50.56 -55.00
C GLY A 12 -48.60 -49.63 -55.35
N GLY A 13 -48.75 -48.33 -55.07
CA GLY A 13 -47.71 -47.33 -55.29
C GLY A 13 -46.47 -47.55 -54.41
N PHE A 14 -46.66 -47.93 -53.14
CA PHE A 14 -45.55 -48.12 -52.20
C PHE A 14 -44.65 -49.31 -52.60
N ILE A 15 -45.25 -50.39 -53.11
CA ILE A 15 -44.52 -51.58 -53.56
C ILE A 15 -43.64 -51.25 -54.77
N LEU A 16 -44.15 -50.50 -55.75
CA LEU A 16 -43.38 -50.06 -56.91
C LEU A 16 -42.20 -49.16 -56.52
N LEU A 17 -42.42 -48.25 -55.56
CA LEU A 17 -41.38 -47.35 -55.08
C LEU A 17 -40.25 -48.12 -54.37
N ALA A 18 -40.60 -49.10 -53.54
CA ALA A 18 -39.62 -49.94 -52.85
C ALA A 18 -38.74 -50.74 -53.83
N LEU A 19 -39.34 -51.29 -54.89
CA LEU A 19 -38.61 -52.02 -55.92
C LEU A 19 -37.66 -51.10 -56.72
N PHE A 20 -38.07 -49.86 -56.99
CA PHE A 20 -37.25 -48.89 -57.72
C PHE A 20 -36.02 -48.44 -56.91
N LEU A 21 -36.20 -48.17 -55.61
CA LEU A 21 -35.12 -47.77 -54.70
C LEU A 21 -34.06 -48.85 -54.54
N ASN A 22 -34.48 -50.12 -54.41
CA ASN A 22 -33.52 -51.22 -54.23
C ASN A 22 -32.63 -51.41 -55.47
N LYS A 23 -33.17 -51.21 -56.67
CA LYS A 23 -32.39 -51.33 -57.92
C LYS A 23 -31.33 -50.23 -58.06
N LYS A 24 -31.60 -49.00 -57.60
CA LYS A 24 -30.70 -47.84 -57.80
C LYS A 24 -29.49 -47.82 -56.87
N ILE A 25 -29.56 -48.46 -55.70
CA ILE A 25 -28.45 -48.49 -54.74
C ILE A 25 -27.30 -49.40 -55.20
N ASN A 26 -27.61 -50.46 -55.96
CA ASN A 26 -26.60 -51.45 -56.35
C ASN A 26 -25.61 -50.96 -57.42
N ASP A 27 -25.98 -49.95 -58.22
CA ASP A 27 -25.15 -49.43 -59.32
C ASP A 27 -24.03 -48.45 -58.87
N LEU A 28 -24.02 -47.97 -57.62
CA LEU A 28 -23.06 -46.95 -57.15
C LEU A 28 -21.75 -47.50 -56.51
N GLY A 29 -21.54 -48.82 -56.53
CA GLY A 29 -20.55 -49.48 -55.65
C GLY A 29 -19.10 -49.59 -56.12
N SER A 30 -18.62 -49.02 -57.23
CA SER A 30 -17.26 -49.36 -57.72
C SER A 30 -16.50 -48.28 -58.54
N ALA A 31 -15.88 -47.29 -57.88
CA ALA A 31 -14.76 -46.51 -58.44
C ALA A 31 -13.73 -46.15 -57.32
N LYS A 32 -12.41 -46.37 -57.54
CA LYS A 32 -11.32 -46.14 -56.56
C LYS A 32 -10.78 -44.68 -56.61
N PRO A 33 -10.34 -44.05 -55.50
CA PRO A 33 -9.93 -42.63 -55.48
C PRO A 33 -8.40 -42.37 -55.58
N SER A 34 -8.02 -41.19 -56.09
CA SER A 34 -6.70 -40.75 -56.60
C SER A 34 -5.65 -40.33 -55.54
N ASP A 35 -4.36 -40.40 -55.94
CA ASP A 35 -3.14 -40.21 -55.11
C ASP A 35 -3.04 -38.92 -54.29
N GLU A 36 -3.73 -37.86 -54.67
CA GLU A 36 -3.75 -36.56 -53.97
C GLU A 36 -4.36 -36.67 -52.55
N LEU A 37 -5.33 -37.58 -52.37
CA LEU A 37 -5.91 -37.87 -51.06
C LEU A 37 -4.92 -38.59 -50.14
N LEU A 38 -4.03 -39.42 -50.69
CA LEU A 38 -3.01 -40.11 -49.90
C LEU A 38 -1.99 -39.13 -49.33
N GLU A 39 -1.63 -38.08 -50.08
CA GLU A 39 -0.73 -37.03 -49.61
C GLU A 39 -1.37 -36.16 -48.53
N TYR A 40 -2.65 -35.78 -48.70
CA TYR A 40 -3.40 -35.04 -47.69
C TYR A 40 -3.57 -35.84 -46.38
N LEU A 41 -3.80 -37.15 -46.48
CA LEU A 41 -3.86 -38.05 -45.32
C LEU A 41 -2.51 -38.16 -44.62
N LYS A 42 -1.41 -38.23 -45.37
CA LYS A 42 -0.06 -38.34 -44.80
C LYS A 42 0.33 -37.07 -44.04
N THR A 43 0.08 -35.90 -44.62
CA THR A 43 0.37 -34.61 -43.98
C THR A 43 -0.52 -34.33 -42.77
N THR A 44 -1.79 -34.76 -42.82
CA THR A 44 -2.72 -34.66 -41.68
C THR A 44 -2.28 -35.55 -40.52
N ASN A 45 -1.85 -36.79 -40.77
CA ASN A 45 -1.33 -37.69 -39.73
C ASN A 45 -0.09 -37.15 -39.02
N VAL A 46 0.84 -36.51 -39.76
CA VAL A 46 2.05 -35.91 -39.17
C VAL A 46 1.70 -34.72 -38.27
N ARG A 47 0.74 -33.88 -38.68
CA ARG A 47 0.27 -32.77 -37.83
C ARG A 47 -0.46 -33.27 -36.58
N LEU A 48 -1.23 -34.34 -36.68
CA LEU A 48 -1.90 -34.97 -35.53
C LEU A 48 -0.91 -35.57 -34.54
N ASP A 49 0.18 -36.20 -35.02
CA ASP A 49 1.24 -36.73 -34.14
C ASP A 49 1.98 -35.60 -33.39
N GLN A 50 2.32 -34.51 -34.09
CA GLN A 50 2.93 -33.34 -33.47
C GLN A 50 1.99 -32.65 -32.47
N GLN A 51 0.70 -32.54 -32.79
CA GLN A 51 -0.30 -31.98 -31.89
C GLN A 51 -0.49 -32.88 -30.67
N GLY A 52 -0.52 -34.21 -30.84
CA GLY A 52 -0.59 -35.19 -29.76
C GLY A 52 0.58 -35.10 -28.78
N LYS A 53 1.81 -34.88 -29.28
CA LYS A 53 2.99 -34.69 -28.41
C LYS A 53 2.88 -33.42 -27.56
N SER A 54 2.55 -32.28 -28.18
CA SER A 54 2.36 -31.02 -27.45
C SER A 54 1.17 -31.06 -26.48
N PHE A 55 0.15 -31.87 -26.78
CA PHE A 55 -1.00 -32.08 -25.91
C PHE A 55 -0.62 -32.91 -24.68
N ASN A 56 0.16 -33.98 -24.84
CA ASN A 56 0.67 -34.78 -23.73
C ASN A 56 1.58 -33.97 -22.80
N GLU A 57 2.48 -33.15 -23.33
CA GLU A 57 3.32 -32.26 -22.50
C GLU A 57 2.47 -31.29 -21.66
N ARG A 58 1.37 -30.79 -22.22
CA ARG A 58 0.43 -29.91 -21.48
C ARG A 58 -0.36 -30.68 -20.42
N LEU A 59 -0.79 -31.90 -20.71
CA LEU A 59 -1.46 -32.77 -19.72
C LEU A 59 -0.52 -33.12 -18.57
N ASP A 60 0.75 -33.43 -18.85
CA ASP A 60 1.75 -33.73 -17.84
C ASP A 60 2.04 -32.51 -16.95
N ASN A 61 2.15 -31.32 -17.54
CA ASN A 61 2.31 -30.08 -16.78
C ASN A 61 1.07 -29.78 -15.92
N ALA A 62 -0.14 -30.00 -16.45
CA ALA A 62 -1.38 -29.86 -15.68
C ALA A 62 -1.45 -30.87 -14.52
N ALA A 63 -1.06 -32.12 -14.76
CA ALA A 63 -1.01 -33.16 -13.74
C ALA A 63 -0.01 -32.84 -12.61
N ARG A 64 1.16 -32.28 -12.94
CA ARG A 64 2.14 -31.80 -11.94
C ARG A 64 1.57 -30.67 -11.08
N VAL A 65 0.99 -29.65 -11.71
CA VAL A 65 0.39 -28.51 -10.98
C VAL A 65 -0.76 -28.97 -10.08
N ILE A 66 -1.60 -29.89 -10.55
CA ILE A 66 -2.67 -30.49 -9.73
C ILE A 66 -2.08 -31.29 -8.56
N GLY A 67 -1.00 -32.05 -8.79
CA GLY A 67 -0.28 -32.77 -7.74
C GLY A 67 0.30 -31.85 -6.67
N ASP A 68 0.90 -30.72 -7.08
CA ASP A 68 1.45 -29.73 -6.16
C ASP A 68 0.33 -29.02 -5.37
N VAL A 69 -0.79 -28.70 -6.01
CA VAL A 69 -1.97 -28.15 -5.33
C VAL A 69 -2.54 -29.16 -4.33
N GLN A 70 -2.63 -30.45 -4.68
CA GLN A 70 -3.12 -31.50 -3.78
C GLN A 70 -2.20 -31.70 -2.57
N LYS A 71 -0.87 -31.62 -2.78
CA LYS A 71 0.12 -31.66 -1.70
C LYS A 71 -0.02 -30.48 -0.74
N ASN A 72 -0.11 -29.26 -1.27
CA ASN A 72 -0.31 -28.04 -0.47
C ASN A 72 -1.66 -28.05 0.27
N ILE A 73 -2.72 -28.60 -0.33
CA ILE A 73 -4.01 -28.81 0.33
C ILE A 73 -3.90 -29.86 1.46
N GLY A 74 -3.08 -30.90 1.28
CA GLY A 74 -2.76 -31.86 2.34
C GLY A 74 -2.06 -31.19 3.54
N GLU A 75 -1.09 -30.32 3.28
CA GLU A 75 -0.44 -29.51 4.32
C GLU A 75 -1.44 -28.58 5.03
N MET A 76 -2.39 -27.99 4.30
CA MET A 76 -3.47 -27.19 4.87
C MET A 76 -4.45 -28.01 5.75
N SER A 77 -4.70 -29.27 5.38
CA SER A 77 -5.50 -30.20 6.18
C SER A 77 -4.81 -30.54 7.51
N GLU A 78 -3.49 -30.71 7.50
CA GLU A 78 -2.67 -30.90 8.70
C GLU A 78 -2.67 -29.65 9.60
N ILE A 79 -2.63 -28.43 9.03
CA ILE A 79 -2.87 -27.19 9.79
C ILE A 79 -4.26 -27.21 10.45
N GLY A 80 -5.28 -27.68 9.73
CA GLY A 80 -6.63 -27.86 10.27
C GLY A 80 -6.70 -28.83 11.46
N ARG A 81 -5.93 -29.92 11.42
CA ARG A 81 -5.80 -30.86 12.55
C ARG A 81 -5.09 -30.20 13.73
N GLY A 82 -3.97 -29.51 13.50
CA GLY A 82 -3.25 -28.78 14.54
C GLY A 82 -4.12 -27.73 15.23
N MET A 83 -4.97 -27.02 14.48
CA MET A 83 -5.95 -26.10 15.07
C MET A 83 -7.00 -26.81 15.92
N LYS A 84 -7.49 -27.98 15.49
CA LYS A 84 -8.45 -28.78 16.27
C LYS A 84 -7.82 -29.30 17.56
N GLU A 85 -6.58 -29.76 17.51
CA GLU A 85 -5.82 -30.21 18.69
C GLU A 85 -5.54 -29.07 19.66
N LEU A 86 -5.18 -27.88 19.17
CA LEU A 86 -5.02 -26.70 20.01
C LEU A 86 -6.36 -26.30 20.67
N GLN A 87 -7.46 -26.32 19.92
CA GLN A 87 -8.79 -26.09 20.48
C GLN A 87 -9.14 -27.12 21.55
N GLU A 88 -8.84 -28.40 21.32
CA GLU A 88 -9.05 -29.51 22.25
C GLU A 88 -8.21 -29.34 23.53
N PHE A 89 -6.94 -28.97 23.39
CA PHE A 89 -6.04 -28.67 24.49
C PHE A 89 -6.55 -27.47 25.32
N LEU A 90 -7.01 -26.43 24.63
CA LEU A 90 -7.64 -25.28 25.23
C LEU A 90 -9.08 -25.55 25.70
N ARG A 91 -9.68 -26.74 25.56
CA ARG A 91 -11.01 -27.03 26.16
C ARG A 91 -10.94 -27.12 27.68
N SER A 92 -9.82 -27.56 28.24
CA SER A 92 -9.67 -27.73 29.68
C SER A 92 -9.57 -26.37 30.39
N PRO A 93 -10.47 -26.05 31.34
CA PRO A 93 -10.39 -24.81 32.12
C PRO A 93 -9.06 -24.64 32.86
N LYS A 94 -8.50 -25.73 33.40
CA LYS A 94 -7.24 -25.71 34.16
C LYS A 94 -6.04 -25.39 33.26
N ILE A 95 -6.01 -25.95 32.04
CA ILE A 95 -4.94 -25.68 31.08
C ILE A 95 -5.01 -24.23 30.59
N ARG A 96 -6.20 -23.74 30.24
CA ARG A 96 -6.39 -22.31 29.88
C ARG A 96 -5.97 -21.38 31.00
N GLY A 97 -6.34 -21.68 32.24
CA GLY A 97 -5.94 -20.91 33.43
C GLY A 97 -4.42 -20.86 33.57
N ASN A 98 -3.77 -22.04 33.62
CA ASN A 98 -2.31 -22.13 33.76
C ASN A 98 -1.56 -21.43 32.61
N MET A 99 -2.02 -21.58 31.37
CA MET A 99 -1.42 -20.87 30.23
C MET A 99 -1.64 -19.36 30.33
N GLY A 100 -2.84 -18.91 30.68
CA GLY A 100 -3.15 -17.50 30.91
C GLY A 100 -2.27 -16.89 31.99
N GLU A 101 -2.05 -17.60 33.09
CA GLU A 101 -1.14 -17.18 34.16
C GLU A 101 0.32 -17.12 33.71
N SER A 102 0.78 -18.08 32.89
CA SER A 102 2.15 -18.08 32.35
C SER A 102 2.35 -16.90 31.38
N ILE A 103 1.40 -16.67 30.48
CA ILE A 103 1.42 -15.54 29.54
C ILE A 103 1.38 -14.22 30.33
N LEU A 104 0.53 -14.12 31.35
CA LEU A 104 0.46 -12.95 32.22
C LEU A 104 1.80 -12.69 32.91
N LYS A 105 2.43 -13.73 33.46
CA LYS A 105 3.76 -13.65 34.08
C LYS A 105 4.82 -13.15 33.10
N GLU A 106 4.82 -13.68 31.87
CA GLU A 106 5.76 -13.27 30.83
C GLU A 106 5.53 -11.81 30.44
N MET A 107 4.29 -11.42 30.18
CA MET A 107 3.91 -10.04 29.84
C MET A 107 4.34 -9.07 30.96
N LEU A 108 3.96 -9.33 32.21
CA LEU A 108 4.35 -8.47 33.33
C LEU A 108 5.87 -8.42 33.51
N GLY A 109 6.57 -9.53 33.31
CA GLY A 109 8.04 -9.57 33.38
C GLY A 109 8.76 -8.84 32.23
N GLN A 110 8.12 -8.67 31.08
CA GLN A 110 8.65 -7.92 29.94
C GLN A 110 8.46 -6.41 30.10
N TYR A 111 7.32 -5.98 30.66
CA TYR A 111 6.95 -4.56 30.71
C TYR A 111 7.19 -3.90 32.07
N LEU A 112 7.29 -4.68 33.17
CA LEU A 112 7.41 -4.13 34.52
C LEU A 112 8.62 -4.70 35.27
N PRO A 113 9.24 -3.91 36.16
CA PRO A 113 10.24 -4.42 37.10
C PRO A 113 9.67 -5.53 37.98
N LYS A 114 10.47 -6.57 38.25
CA LYS A 114 10.04 -7.72 39.09
C LYS A 114 9.58 -7.32 40.50
N ALA A 115 10.05 -6.19 41.03
CA ALA A 115 9.66 -5.67 42.34
C ALA A 115 8.27 -4.98 42.35
N SER A 116 7.74 -4.65 41.17
CA SER A 116 6.51 -3.88 41.00
C SER A 116 5.26 -4.74 40.89
N PHE A 117 5.38 -6.07 40.88
CA PHE A 117 4.23 -6.97 40.88
C PHE A 117 4.45 -8.26 41.68
N ASN A 118 3.35 -8.84 42.15
CA ASN A 118 3.29 -10.14 42.78
C ASN A 118 2.25 -11.00 42.07
N LEU A 119 2.65 -12.19 41.63
CA LEU A 119 1.72 -13.15 41.03
C LEU A 119 0.99 -13.91 42.13
N GLN A 120 -0.25 -14.32 41.83
CA GLN A 120 -1.03 -15.21 42.69
C GLN A 120 -1.15 -14.65 44.12
N TYR A 121 -1.32 -13.33 44.22
CA TYR A 121 -1.33 -12.59 45.48
C TYR A 121 -2.62 -12.87 46.26
N THR A 122 -2.47 -13.21 47.53
CA THR A 122 -3.61 -13.42 48.45
C THR A 122 -3.75 -12.21 49.36
N PHE A 123 -4.92 -11.59 49.34
CA PHE A 123 -5.27 -10.49 50.25
C PHE A 123 -5.50 -11.01 51.67
N LYS A 124 -5.47 -10.10 52.65
CA LYS A 124 -5.76 -10.44 54.06
C LYS A 124 -7.16 -11.03 54.27
N SER A 125 -8.09 -10.72 53.37
CA SER A 125 -9.45 -11.26 53.29
C SER A 125 -9.51 -12.73 52.84
N GLY A 126 -8.42 -13.28 52.29
CA GLY A 126 -8.34 -14.63 51.74
C GLY A 126 -8.63 -14.71 50.24
N GLU A 127 -9.08 -13.62 49.60
CA GLU A 127 -9.23 -13.58 48.14
C GLU A 127 -7.87 -13.61 47.45
N LYS A 128 -7.80 -14.36 46.34
CA LYS A 128 -6.58 -14.52 45.55
C LYS A 128 -6.79 -13.93 44.16
N VAL A 129 -5.80 -13.15 43.71
CA VAL A 129 -5.79 -12.56 42.36
C VAL A 129 -4.59 -13.06 41.57
N ASP A 130 -4.73 -13.09 40.25
CA ASP A 130 -3.70 -13.59 39.34
C ASP A 130 -2.42 -12.75 39.41
N ALA A 131 -2.57 -11.43 39.57
CA ALA A 131 -1.47 -10.50 39.81
C ALA A 131 -1.92 -9.30 40.64
N ALA A 132 -1.07 -8.85 41.55
CA ALA A 132 -1.14 -7.56 42.22
C ALA A 132 0.01 -6.68 41.73
N ILE A 133 -0.30 -5.48 41.23
CA ILE A 133 0.66 -4.61 40.55
C ILE A 133 0.66 -3.25 41.21
N LYS A 134 1.86 -2.69 41.45
CA LYS A 134 2.04 -1.28 41.80
C LYS A 134 2.03 -0.45 40.51
N TYR A 135 0.84 -0.03 40.11
CA TYR A 135 0.62 0.60 38.80
C TYR A 135 0.92 2.11 38.79
N ILE A 136 0.66 2.82 39.88
CA ILE A 136 0.83 4.28 39.96
C ILE A 136 2.19 4.61 40.59
N LEU A 137 3.19 4.77 39.73
CA LEU A 137 4.60 5.10 40.02
C LEU A 137 4.99 6.33 39.21
N THR A 138 4.58 7.52 39.65
CA THR A 138 4.76 8.77 38.89
C THR A 138 6.23 9.13 38.70
N GLU A 139 7.09 8.74 39.66
CA GLU A 139 8.55 8.89 39.56
C GLU A 139 9.17 8.01 38.47
N GLU A 140 8.48 6.93 38.09
CA GLU A 140 8.87 6.02 37.01
C GLU A 140 8.16 6.33 35.69
N GLY A 141 7.50 7.49 35.57
CA GLY A 141 6.88 7.97 34.33
C GLY A 141 5.47 7.44 34.05
N THR A 142 4.81 6.81 35.02
CA THR A 142 3.38 6.48 34.90
C THR A 142 2.50 7.70 35.16
N ILE A 143 1.28 7.66 34.63
CA ILE A 143 0.24 8.63 34.97
C ILE A 143 -0.20 8.48 36.43
N ASP A 144 -0.70 9.55 37.02
CA ASP A 144 -1.05 9.62 38.45
C ASP A 144 -2.39 8.97 38.80
N TYR A 145 -3.04 8.27 37.86
CA TYR A 145 -4.27 7.53 38.05
C TYR A 145 -4.27 6.16 37.34
N ALA A 146 -5.03 5.21 37.88
CA ALA A 146 -5.25 3.90 37.27
C ALA A 146 -6.68 3.79 36.74
N LEU A 147 -6.84 3.32 35.49
CA LEU A 147 -8.16 3.03 34.93
C LEU A 147 -8.60 1.62 35.35
N MET A 148 -9.70 1.53 36.09
CA MET A 148 -10.30 0.25 36.47
C MET A 148 -11.41 -0.10 35.48
N TYR A 149 -11.12 -1.03 34.58
CA TYR A 149 -12.07 -1.47 33.57
C TYR A 149 -13.17 -2.36 34.16
N VAL A 150 -14.42 -1.95 33.98
CA VAL A 150 -15.63 -2.66 34.37
C VAL A 150 -16.34 -3.10 33.08
N PRO A 151 -16.27 -4.38 32.67
CA PRO A 151 -16.74 -4.82 31.36
C PRO A 151 -18.24 -4.68 31.12
N ASN A 152 -19.04 -4.63 32.19
CA ASN A 152 -20.49 -4.54 32.12
C ASN A 152 -20.94 -3.11 32.45
N GLU A 153 -21.65 -2.48 31.51
CA GLU A 153 -22.09 -1.09 31.64
C GLU A 153 -23.02 -0.88 32.84
N ALA A 154 -23.94 -1.80 33.11
CA ALA A 154 -24.87 -1.69 34.23
C ALA A 154 -24.14 -1.74 35.58
N ILE A 155 -23.16 -2.64 35.71
CA ILE A 155 -22.32 -2.72 36.93
C ILE A 155 -21.49 -1.44 37.10
N TYR A 156 -20.95 -0.89 36.00
CA TYR A 156 -20.24 0.39 36.04
C TYR A 156 -21.12 1.50 36.59
N TYR A 157 -22.37 1.62 36.13
CA TYR A 157 -23.32 2.62 36.62
C TYR A 157 -23.59 2.47 38.12
N GLU A 158 -23.75 1.25 38.63
CA GLU A 158 -23.92 1.00 40.06
C GLU A 158 -22.69 1.43 40.88
N ILE A 159 -21.48 1.22 40.35
CA ILE A 159 -20.23 1.62 41.01
C ILE A 159 -20.11 3.14 41.09
N VAL A 160 -20.32 3.86 39.98
CA VAL A 160 -20.12 5.31 39.95
C VAL A 160 -21.24 6.10 40.63
N ASN A 161 -22.45 5.53 40.74
CA ASN A 161 -23.54 6.14 41.49
C ASN A 161 -23.45 5.87 42.99
N ASN A 162 -22.60 4.95 43.43
CA ASN A 162 -22.30 4.76 44.84
C ASN A 162 -21.20 5.73 45.29
N GLN A 163 -21.61 6.83 45.93
CA GLN A 163 -20.68 7.89 46.31
C GLN A 163 -19.53 7.44 47.21
N ASN A 164 -19.79 6.54 48.18
CA ASN A 164 -18.73 6.02 49.05
C ASN A 164 -17.67 5.23 48.26
N LEU A 165 -18.10 4.43 47.26
CA LEU A 165 -17.18 3.68 46.41
C LEU A 165 -16.43 4.60 45.45
N PHE A 166 -17.11 5.57 44.87
CA PHE A 166 -16.50 6.54 43.96
C PHE A 166 -15.44 7.39 44.68
N ASP A 167 -15.77 7.91 45.87
CA ASP A 167 -14.85 8.69 46.70
C ASP A 167 -13.66 7.83 47.17
N TYR A 168 -13.92 6.59 47.58
CA TYR A 168 -12.86 5.64 47.93
C TYR A 168 -11.92 5.38 46.74
N ALA A 169 -12.46 5.08 45.56
CA ALA A 169 -11.68 4.87 44.34
C ALA A 169 -10.85 6.13 43.99
N GLY A 170 -11.47 7.31 44.05
CA GLY A 170 -10.80 8.60 43.86
C GLY A 170 -9.64 8.82 44.84
N SER A 171 -9.83 8.53 46.13
CA SER A 171 -8.77 8.62 47.15
C SER A 171 -7.59 7.68 46.88
N LYS A 172 -7.84 6.56 46.17
CA LYS A 172 -6.82 5.62 45.71
C LYS A 172 -6.26 5.96 44.33
N ARG A 173 -6.71 7.07 43.72
CA ARG A 173 -6.38 7.48 42.35
C ARG A 173 -6.79 6.42 41.32
N VAL A 174 -7.89 5.74 41.59
CA VAL A 174 -8.49 4.74 40.69
C VAL A 174 -9.73 5.34 40.08
N LEU A 175 -9.81 5.33 38.75
CA LEU A 175 -10.95 5.81 37.99
C LEU A 175 -11.68 4.62 37.36
N PRO A 176 -12.90 4.29 37.81
CA PRO A 176 -13.73 3.30 37.15
C PRO A 176 -14.04 3.73 35.72
N VAL A 177 -13.95 2.79 34.77
CA VAL A 177 -14.31 3.02 33.37
C VAL A 177 -15.06 1.80 32.82
N SER A 178 -16.03 2.07 31.96
CA SER A 178 -16.82 1.12 31.18
C SER A 178 -16.26 0.94 29.76
N PRO A 179 -16.73 -0.01 28.94
CA PRO A 179 -16.37 -0.10 27.53
C PRO A 179 -16.48 1.23 26.78
N THR A 180 -17.57 1.97 27.00
CA THR A 180 -17.81 3.26 26.33
C THR A 180 -16.88 4.36 26.84
N THR A 181 -16.75 4.49 28.16
CA THR A 181 -15.91 5.55 28.74
C THR A 181 -14.42 5.26 28.56
N PHE A 182 -13.98 4.01 28.65
CA PHE A 182 -12.61 3.60 28.35
C PHE A 182 -12.21 3.93 26.92
N TYR A 183 -13.09 3.66 25.94
CA TYR A 183 -12.86 4.06 24.55
C TYR A 183 -12.70 5.59 24.41
N ALA A 184 -13.53 6.37 25.10
CA ALA A 184 -13.43 7.83 25.08
C ALA A 184 -12.09 8.32 25.66
N TYR A 185 -11.66 7.79 26.81
CA TYR A 185 -10.35 8.12 27.40
C TYR A 185 -9.20 7.74 26.47
N LEU A 186 -9.22 6.53 25.92
CA LEU A 186 -8.19 6.06 25.00
C LEU A 186 -8.11 6.95 23.76
N ARG A 187 -9.27 7.32 23.19
CA ARG A 187 -9.34 8.23 22.05
C ARG A 187 -8.78 9.62 22.39
N ALA A 188 -9.10 10.16 23.56
CA ALA A 188 -8.54 11.44 24.00
C ALA A 188 -7.01 11.38 24.15
N ILE A 189 -6.48 10.30 24.73
CA ILE A 189 -5.04 10.07 24.85
C ILE A 189 -4.38 9.97 23.47
N LEU A 190 -4.97 9.20 22.55
CA LEU A 190 -4.47 9.08 21.17
C LEU A 190 -4.45 10.42 20.44
N MET A 191 -5.53 11.20 20.53
CA MET A 191 -5.61 12.54 19.95
C MET A 191 -4.56 13.49 20.55
N SER A 192 -4.27 13.37 21.85
CA SER A 192 -3.20 14.15 22.49
C SER A 192 -1.82 13.83 21.91
N PHE A 193 -1.50 12.54 21.71
CA PHE A 193 -0.25 12.13 21.09
C PHE A 193 -0.13 12.53 19.63
N GLU A 194 -1.22 12.47 18.86
CA GLU A 194 -1.25 12.99 17.49
C GLU A 194 -1.01 14.51 17.47
N GLY A 195 -1.65 15.24 18.38
CA GLY A 195 -1.43 16.68 18.56
C GLY A 195 0.02 17.03 18.85
N GLN A 196 0.69 16.30 19.76
CA GLN A 196 2.11 16.49 20.07
C GLN A 196 3.03 16.26 18.86
N LYS A 197 2.74 15.24 18.03
CA LYS A 197 3.50 14.99 16.80
C LYS A 197 3.33 16.13 15.80
N ILE A 198 2.10 16.61 15.62
CA ILE A 198 1.79 17.74 14.75
C ILE A 198 2.53 19.00 15.24
N GLU A 199 2.53 19.27 16.55
CA GLU A 199 3.25 20.41 17.13
C GLU A 199 4.76 20.34 16.84
N ALA A 200 5.37 19.17 17.04
CA ALA A 200 6.79 18.97 16.77
C ALA A 200 7.13 19.24 15.29
N GLN A 201 6.33 18.71 14.36
CA GLN A 201 6.50 18.95 12.93
C GLN A 201 6.27 20.41 12.55
N ALA A 202 5.25 21.06 13.11
CA ALA A 202 4.98 22.48 12.88
C ALA A 202 6.18 23.34 13.32
N LYS A 203 6.81 23.02 14.45
CA LYS A 203 8.01 23.72 14.94
C LYS A 203 9.19 23.56 13.97
N GLU A 204 9.38 22.37 13.40
CA GLU A 204 10.40 22.12 12.39
C GLU A 204 10.15 22.92 11.10
N ILE A 205 8.90 22.94 10.62
CA ILE A 205 8.49 23.74 9.46
C ILE A 205 8.76 25.23 9.71
N LEU A 206 8.35 25.76 10.87
CA LEU A 206 8.58 27.17 11.23
C LEU A 206 10.07 27.51 11.32
N SER A 207 10.90 26.59 11.83
CA SER A 207 12.35 26.75 11.84
C SER A 207 12.91 26.87 10.43
N SER A 208 12.49 25.97 9.53
CA SER A 208 12.90 25.99 8.12
C SER A 208 12.46 27.28 7.41
N LEU A 209 11.23 27.75 7.65
CA LEU A 209 10.74 29.01 7.08
C LEU A 209 11.57 30.22 7.53
N ARG A 210 12.01 30.26 8.81
CA ARG A 210 12.91 31.32 9.29
C ARG A 210 14.29 31.28 8.63
N ALA A 211 14.81 30.08 8.38
CA ALA A 211 16.07 29.93 7.64
C ALA A 211 15.94 30.47 6.21
N ILE A 212 14.86 30.11 5.51
CA ILE A 212 14.55 30.61 4.16
C ILE A 212 14.41 32.13 4.15
N GLN A 213 13.71 32.72 5.14
CA GLN A 213 13.57 34.17 5.25
C GLN A 213 14.94 34.87 5.40
N LYS A 214 15.85 34.28 6.18
CA LYS A 214 17.21 34.80 6.36
C LYS A 214 18.01 34.72 5.05
N ASP A 215 17.90 33.61 4.33
CA ASP A 215 18.58 33.45 3.04
C ASP A 215 18.01 34.40 1.98
N TYR A 216 16.69 34.64 1.98
CA TYR A 216 16.08 35.67 1.16
C TYR A 216 16.68 37.06 1.43
N GLY A 217 16.82 37.46 2.70
CA GLY A 217 17.43 38.73 3.07
C GLY A 217 18.89 38.87 2.59
N ARG A 218 19.67 37.78 2.62
CA ARG A 218 21.03 37.77 2.03
C ARG A 218 21.01 37.94 0.52
N VAL A 219 20.07 37.30 -0.17
CA VAL A 219 19.91 37.46 -1.62
C VAL A 219 19.52 38.90 -1.96
N GLU A 220 18.60 39.50 -1.21
CA GLU A 220 18.22 40.91 -1.37
C GLU A 220 19.42 41.85 -1.21
N GLU A 221 20.24 41.66 -0.17
CA GLU A 221 21.47 42.43 0.04
C GLU A 221 22.45 42.29 -1.13
N ASN A 222 22.70 41.05 -1.58
CA ASN A 222 23.58 40.77 -2.70
C ASN A 222 23.07 41.39 -4.01
N LEU A 223 21.75 41.33 -4.27
CA LEU A 223 21.15 41.97 -5.43
C LEU A 223 21.29 43.50 -5.34
N GLY A 224 21.15 44.10 -4.16
CA GLY A 224 21.41 45.51 -3.93
C GLY A 224 22.86 45.92 -4.24
N ILE A 225 23.83 45.08 -3.87
CA ILE A 225 25.24 45.29 -4.22
C ILE A 225 25.45 45.17 -5.74
N LEU A 226 24.89 44.15 -6.38
CA LEU A 226 24.97 43.96 -7.82
C LEU A 226 24.38 45.15 -8.57
N GLN A 227 23.23 45.65 -8.14
CA GLN A 227 22.60 46.86 -8.71
C GLN A 227 23.57 48.05 -8.66
N LYS A 228 24.23 48.29 -7.51
CA LYS A 228 25.23 49.38 -7.39
C LYS A 228 26.37 49.21 -8.39
N HIS A 229 26.90 48.00 -8.55
CA HIS A 229 27.97 47.73 -9.53
C HIS A 229 27.51 47.96 -10.96
N LEU A 230 26.31 47.52 -11.33
CA LEU A 230 25.75 47.76 -12.66
C LEU A 230 25.53 49.26 -12.94
N THR A 231 25.01 50.01 -11.97
CA THR A 231 24.85 51.47 -12.10
C THR A 231 26.21 52.15 -12.28
N ASN A 232 27.22 51.77 -11.49
CA ASN A 232 28.56 52.33 -11.63
C ASN A 232 29.19 52.00 -12.99
N ALA A 233 29.05 50.76 -13.46
CA ALA A 233 29.53 50.34 -14.77
C ALA A 233 28.83 51.10 -15.91
N PHE A 234 27.51 51.28 -15.81
CA PHE A 234 26.73 52.06 -16.78
C PHE A 234 27.19 53.53 -16.82
N ASN A 235 27.38 54.16 -15.66
CA ASN A 235 27.90 55.54 -15.59
C ASN A 235 29.31 55.65 -16.20
N MET A 236 30.19 54.68 -15.91
CA MET A 236 31.54 54.63 -16.48
C MET A 236 31.51 54.45 -18.00
N MET A 237 30.60 53.63 -18.52
CA MET A 237 30.38 53.47 -19.96
C MET A 237 30.05 54.82 -20.62
N GLY A 238 29.18 55.61 -19.98
CA GLY A 238 28.87 56.99 -20.43
C GLY A 238 30.12 57.88 -20.48
N ASN A 239 30.94 57.87 -19.44
CA ASN A 239 32.19 58.66 -19.39
C ASN A 239 33.19 58.25 -20.47
N VAL A 240 33.36 56.94 -20.73
CA VAL A 240 34.23 56.42 -21.79
C VAL A 240 33.74 56.88 -23.16
N PHE A 241 32.43 56.80 -23.40
CA PHE A 241 31.84 57.27 -24.65
C PHE A 241 32.07 58.77 -24.87
N SER A 242 31.84 59.61 -23.86
CA SER A 242 32.13 61.04 -23.95
C SER A 242 33.61 61.33 -24.23
N SER A 243 34.52 60.61 -23.56
CA SER A 243 35.97 60.75 -23.76
C SER A 243 36.39 60.33 -25.17
N PHE A 244 35.81 59.25 -25.70
CA PHE A 244 36.02 58.80 -27.07
C PHE A 244 35.57 59.84 -28.10
N VAL A 245 34.39 60.43 -27.92
CA VAL A 245 33.88 61.51 -28.78
C VAL A 245 34.83 62.72 -28.76
N GLN A 246 35.27 63.16 -27.57
CA GLN A 246 36.21 64.28 -27.44
C GLN A 246 37.57 63.97 -28.10
N LEU A 247 38.08 62.75 -27.95
CA LEU A 247 39.31 62.33 -28.61
C LEU A 247 39.16 62.38 -30.13
N GLY A 248 38.04 61.89 -30.67
CA GLY A 248 37.70 62.00 -32.08
C GLY A 248 37.72 63.45 -32.57
N GLN A 249 37.07 64.36 -31.82
CA GLN A 249 37.09 65.80 -32.12
C GLN A 249 38.50 66.39 -32.11
N LYS A 250 39.34 66.02 -31.13
CA LYS A 250 40.75 66.46 -31.06
C LYS A 250 41.55 65.97 -32.27
N ILE A 251 41.42 64.70 -32.65
CA ILE A 251 42.10 64.13 -33.83
C ILE A 251 41.67 64.87 -35.12
N SER A 252 40.37 65.14 -35.28
CA SER A 252 39.88 65.92 -36.43
C SER A 252 40.45 67.35 -36.45
N SER A 253 40.61 67.98 -35.28
CA SER A 253 41.19 69.32 -35.17
C SER A 253 42.69 69.36 -35.51
N THR A 254 43.48 68.34 -35.15
CA THR A 254 44.90 68.25 -35.47
C THR A 254 45.16 67.88 -36.93
N GLN A 255 44.31 67.06 -37.55
CA GLN A 255 44.38 66.82 -39.01
C GLN A 255 44.17 68.10 -39.82
N ARG A 256 43.29 69.00 -39.37
CA ARG A 256 43.11 70.32 -40.01
C ARG A 256 44.34 71.22 -39.91
N LEU A 257 45.09 71.14 -38.80
CA LEU A 257 46.35 71.85 -38.63
C LEU A 257 47.47 71.29 -39.53
N GLY A 258 47.50 69.98 -39.77
CA GLY A 258 48.46 69.35 -40.70
C GLY A 258 48.23 69.69 -42.18
N GLY A 259 47.00 70.06 -42.57
CA GLY A 259 46.69 70.51 -43.92
C GLY A 259 47.23 71.91 -44.24
N GLY A 260 47.22 72.82 -43.27
CA GLY A 260 47.67 74.22 -43.47
C GLY A 260 49.19 74.41 -43.57
N VAL A 261 49.99 73.44 -43.14
CA VAL A 261 51.47 73.52 -43.26
C VAL A 261 51.93 73.24 -44.70
N LYS A 262 51.17 72.47 -45.50
CA LYS A 262 51.50 72.22 -46.91
C LYS A 262 51.24 73.41 -47.83
N GLU A 263 50.34 74.34 -47.47
CA GLU A 263 50.04 75.52 -48.28
C GLU A 263 51.11 76.61 -48.13
N LYS A 264 51.62 76.84 -46.91
CA LYS A 264 52.67 77.86 -46.67
C LYS A 264 54.06 77.53 -47.21
N THR A 265 54.30 76.29 -47.64
CA THR A 265 55.59 75.89 -48.20
C THR A 265 55.64 76.06 -49.73
N LYS A 266 54.50 76.32 -50.39
CA LYS A 266 54.42 76.55 -51.84
C LYS A 266 54.52 78.02 -52.27
N GLU A 267 54.50 78.97 -51.34
CA GLU A 267 54.65 80.41 -51.61
C GLU A 267 56.08 80.93 -51.40
N LEU A 268 57.05 80.04 -51.12
CA LEU A 268 58.45 80.39 -50.86
C LEU A 268 59.48 79.68 -51.77
N GLU A 269 59.04 79.06 -52.87
CA GLU A 269 59.89 78.59 -53.99
C GLU A 269 59.52 79.35 -55.28
#